data_AF-A0A0Q7SL76-F1
#
_entry.id   AF-A0A0Q7SL76-F1
#
_cell.length_a   1.000
_cell.length_b   1.000
_cell.length_c   1.000
_cell.angle_alpha   90.00
_cell.angle_beta   90.00
_cell.angle_gamma   90.00
#
_symmetry.space_group_name_H-M   'P 1'
#
loop_
_entity.id
_entity.type
_entity.pdbx_description
1 polymer ?
#
loop_
_entity_poly.entity_id
_entity_poly.type
_entity_poly.pdbx_seq_one_letter_code
_entity_poly.pdbx_strand_id
1 'polypeptide(L)'
;MPRCKSPRLTDRDVIRALQLIRLEGLPTGEYEPMSNREEMYLRIVRAGHPVDIEDFVLSRPLFQLEAAERRANEEDEAASVST
;
A
#
# COMPACT_ATOMS: atom_id res chain seq x y z
N MET A 1 1.64 0.02 41.65
CA MET A 1 1.14 0.24 40.27
C MET A 1 2.19 -0.28 39.30
N PRO A 2 2.02 -1.44 38.66
CA PRO A 2 2.96 -1.87 37.64
C PRO A 2 2.85 -0.89 36.47
N ARG A 3 3.94 -0.22 36.13
CA ARG A 3 4.02 0.61 34.93
C ARG A 3 3.86 -0.32 33.72
N CYS A 4 2.69 -0.32 33.09
CA CYS A 4 2.51 -0.93 31.78
C CYS A 4 3.54 -0.29 30.84
N LYS A 5 4.60 -1.04 30.52
CA LYS A 5 5.54 -0.64 29.47
C LYS A 5 4.73 -0.62 28.18
N SER A 6 4.62 0.53 27.54
CA SER A 6 4.03 0.61 26.21
C SER A 6 4.75 -0.39 25.31
N PRO A 7 4.03 -1.25 24.59
CA PRO A 7 4.65 -2.13 23.61
C PRO A 7 5.38 -1.24 22.60
N ARG A 8 6.67 -1.53 22.37
CA ARG A 8 7.44 -0.83 21.34
C ARG A 8 6.82 -1.20 20.00
N LEU A 9 6.38 -0.20 19.23
CA LEU A 9 5.88 -0.39 17.87
C LEU A 9 6.98 -1.04 17.03
N THR A 10 6.61 -2.09 16.30
CA THR A 10 7.53 -2.71 15.35
C THR A 10 7.43 -2.00 14.01
N ASP A 11 8.48 -2.07 13.19
CA ASP A 11 8.46 -1.54 11.82
C ASP A 11 7.27 -2.06 11.02
N ARG A 12 6.86 -3.31 11.29
CA ARG A 12 5.69 -3.93 10.65
C ARG A 12 4.39 -3.19 11.00
N ASP A 13 4.23 -2.82 12.27
CA ASP A 13 3.04 -2.09 12.72
C ASP A 13 2.99 -0.69 12.11
N VAL A 14 4.16 -0.04 11.99
CA VAL A 14 4.28 1.28 11.35
C VAL A 14 3.97 1.20 9.85
N ILE A 15 4.54 0.26 9.12
CA ILE A 15 4.27 0.08 7.68
C ILE A 15 2.79 -0.20 7.45
N ARG A 16 2.19 -1.09 8.25
CA ARG A 16 0.76 -1.40 8.17
C ARG A 16 -0.09 -0.14 8.40
N ALA A 17 0.21 0.63 9.45
CA ALA A 17 -0.52 1.86 9.74
C ALA A 17 -0.46 2.85 8.56
N LEU A 18 0.71 3.03 7.94
CA LEU A 18 0.86 3.90 6.78
C LEU A 18 0.04 3.41 5.57
N GLN A 19 -0.01 2.10 5.34
CA GLN A 19 -0.83 1.55 4.25
C GLN A 19 -2.32 1.77 4.48
N LEU A 20 -2.79 1.59 5.72
CA LEU A 20 -4.20 1.84 6.08
C LEU A 20 -4.57 3.32 5.88
N ILE A 21 -3.76 4.24 6.40
CA ILE A 21 -3.98 5.69 6.22
C ILE A 21 -4.09 6.05 4.74
N ARG A 22 -3.20 5.49 3.90
CA ARG A 22 -3.27 5.71 2.45
C ARG A 22 -4.59 5.21 1.87
N LEU A 23 -4.96 3.96 2.15
CA LEU A 23 -6.20 3.36 1.63
C LEU A 23 -7.44 4.14 2.09
N GLU A 24 -7.48 4.65 3.31
CA GLU A 24 -8.58 5.48 3.82
C GLU A 24 -8.71 6.83 3.11
N GLY A 25 -7.59 7.43 2.67
CA GLY A 25 -7.60 8.72 1.96
C GLY A 25 -7.80 8.63 0.44
N LEU A 26 -7.77 7.43 -0.17
CA LEU A 26 -8.01 7.29 -1.62
C LEU A 26 -9.44 7.68 -2.02
N PRO A 27 -10.52 7.24 -1.32
CA PRO A 27 -11.89 7.56 -1.72
C PRO A 27 -12.22 9.06 -1.63
N THR A 28 -11.54 9.79 -0.74
CA THR A 28 -11.71 11.24 -0.57
C THR A 28 -10.89 12.06 -1.56
N GLY A 29 -9.98 11.42 -2.31
CA GLY A 29 -9.04 12.09 -3.21
C GLY A 29 -7.88 12.79 -2.49
N GLU A 30 -7.64 12.48 -1.21
CA GLU A 30 -6.48 13.00 -0.46
C GLU A 30 -5.17 12.43 -1.00
N TYR A 31 -5.20 11.19 -1.51
CA TYR A 31 -4.06 10.53 -2.13
C TYR A 31 -4.42 10.00 -3.52
N GLU A 32 -3.44 10.02 -4.42
CA GLU A 32 -3.48 9.27 -5.67
C GLU A 32 -3.02 7.82 -5.44
N PRO A 33 -3.63 6.83 -6.13
CA PRO A 33 -3.22 5.45 -6.05
C PRO A 33 -1.83 5.30 -6.64
N MET A 34 -0.95 4.65 -5.89
CA MET A 34 0.43 4.41 -6.32
C MET A 34 0.65 2.97 -6.73
N SER A 35 -0.35 2.09 -6.67
CA SER A 35 -0.22 0.66 -6.98
C SER A 35 -1.49 0.12 -7.63
N ASN A 36 -1.37 -0.93 -8.43
CA ASN A 36 -2.53 -1.66 -8.98
C ASN A 36 -3.49 -2.14 -7.89
N ARG A 37 -2.96 -2.51 -6.72
CA ARG A 37 -3.74 -2.90 -5.54
C ARG A 37 -4.57 -1.73 -5.00
N GLU A 38 -3.96 -0.56 -4.83
CA GLU A 38 -4.65 0.68 -4.40
C GLU A 38 -5.69 1.11 -5.44
N GLU A 39 -5.39 0.97 -6.74
CA GLU A 39 -6.36 1.21 -7.80
C GLU A 39 -7.55 0.25 -7.71
N MET A 40 -7.30 -1.03 -7.49
CA MET A 40 -8.35 -2.05 -7.38
C MET A 40 -9.26 -1.76 -6.17
N TYR A 41 -8.68 -1.45 -5.02
CA TYR A 41 -9.41 -0.99 -3.84
C TYR A 41 -10.35 0.17 -4.19
N LEU A 42 -9.80 1.23 -4.80
CA LEU A 42 -10.56 2.43 -5.14
C LEU A 42 -11.70 2.14 -6.13
N ARG A 43 -11.47 1.26 -7.11
CA ARG A 43 -12.51 0.83 -8.07
C ARG A 43 -13.68 0.14 -7.36
N ILE A 44 -13.39 -0.77 -6.42
CA ILE A 44 -14.43 -1.50 -5.69
C ILE A 44 -15.22 -0.56 -4.77
N VAL A 45 -14.54 0.34 -4.06
CA VAL A 45 -15.19 1.37 -3.23
C VAL A 45 -16.10 2.27 -4.08
N ARG A 46 -15.63 2.74 -5.24
CA ARG A 46 -16.43 3.57 -6.15
C ARG A 46 -17.63 2.83 -6.74
N ALA A 47 -17.56 1.51 -6.87
CA ALA A 47 -18.68 0.67 -7.27
C ALA A 47 -19.72 0.45 -6.15
N GLY A 48 -19.47 0.96 -4.92
CA GLY A 48 -20.38 0.83 -3.78
C GLY A 48 -20.38 -0.56 -3.17
N HIS A 49 -19.38 -1.39 -3.45
CA HIS A 49 -19.27 -2.72 -2.88
C HIS A 49 -18.65 -2.68 -1.47
N PRO A 50 -19.10 -3.56 -0.56
CA PRO A 50 -18.44 -3.72 0.73
C PRO A 50 -17.01 -4.23 0.52
N VAL A 51 -16.06 -3.60 1.20
CA VAL A 51 -14.63 -3.93 1.16
C VAL A 51 -14.11 -4.04 2.58
N ASP A 52 -13.35 -5.10 2.84
CA ASP A 52 -12.44 -5.14 3.99
C ASP A 52 -11.12 -4.49 3.57
N ILE A 53 -10.78 -3.37 4.22
CA ILE A 53 -9.57 -2.61 3.91
C ILE A 53 -8.30 -3.42 4.22
N GLU A 54 -8.37 -4.38 5.16
CA GLU A 54 -7.24 -5.22 5.54
C GLU A 54 -6.81 -6.17 4.42
N ASP A 55 -7.73 -6.57 3.54
CA ASP A 55 -7.43 -7.41 2.36
C ASP A 55 -6.50 -6.70 1.38
N PHE A 56 -6.41 -5.38 1.48
CA PHE A 56 -5.55 -4.55 0.65
C PHE A 56 -4.27 -4.14 1.38
N VAL A 57 -3.96 -4.66 2.58
CA VAL A 57 -2.69 -4.41 3.27
C VAL A 57 -1.68 -5.49 2.90
N LEU A 58 -0.48 -5.09 2.45
CA LEU A 58 0.59 -6.02 2.11
C LEU A 58 1.45 -6.33 3.32
N SER A 59 1.83 -7.60 3.42
CA SER A 59 2.92 -8.01 4.29
C SER A 59 4.25 -7.43 3.80
N ARG A 60 5.22 -7.22 4.71
CA ARG A 60 6.54 -6.67 4.38
C ARG A 60 7.26 -7.42 3.23
N PRO A 61 7.27 -8.77 3.17
CA PRO A 61 7.86 -9.49 2.05
C PRO A 61 7.21 -9.15 0.70
N LEU A 62 5.88 -9.03 0.67
CA LEU A 62 5.14 -8.70 -0.55
C LEU A 62 5.36 -7.24 -0.97
N PHE A 63 5.45 -6.32 -0.01
CA PHE A 63 5.80 -4.92 -0.29
C PHE A 63 7.19 -4.79 -0.94
N GLN A 64 8.17 -5.57 -0.47
CA GLN A 64 9.51 -5.61 -1.06
C GLN A 64 9.49 -6.19 -2.48
N LEU A 65 8.57 -7.13 -2.76
CA LEU A 65 8.41 -7.75 -4.07
C LEU A 65 7.77 -6.79 -5.08
N GLU A 66 6.71 -6.08 -4.72
CA GLU A 66 6.11 -5.04 -5.58
C GLU A 66 7.13 -3.92 -5.90
N ALA A 67 7.93 -3.52 -4.92
CA ALA A 67 8.97 -2.51 -5.12
C ALA A 67 10.13 -3.01 -6.00
N ALA A 68 10.31 -4.32 -6.15
CA ALA A 68 11.28 -4.91 -7.06
C ALA A 68 10.70 -5.00 -8.49
N GLU A 69 9.43 -5.41 -8.63
CA GLU A 69 8.75 -5.47 -9.94
C GLU A 69 8.64 -4.10 -10.61
N ARG A 70 8.36 -3.04 -9.84
CA ARG A 70 8.34 -1.67 -10.40
C ARG A 70 9.68 -1.24 -10.96
N ARG A 71 10.76 -1.52 -10.23
CA ARG A 71 12.11 -1.17 -10.68
C ARG A 71 12.48 -1.92 -11.94
N ALA A 72 12.11 -3.20 -12.04
CA ALA A 72 12.33 -3.98 -13.25
C ALA A 72 11.54 -3.41 -14.45
N ASN A 73 10.28 -3.01 -14.24
CA ASN A 73 9.46 -2.42 -15.30
C ASN A 73 9.93 -1.02 -15.73
N GLU A 74 10.40 -0.19 -14.79
CA GLU A 74 10.97 1.14 -15.09
C GLU A 74 12.29 1.04 -15.89
N GLU A 75 13.14 0.05 -15.59
CA GLU A 75 14.38 -0.20 -16.34
C GLU A 75 14.10 -0.68 -17.77
N ASP A 76 13.09 -1.53 -17.96
CA ASP A 76 12.70 -2.04 -19.29
C ASP A 76 12.03 -0.95 -20.14
N GLU A 77 11.21 -0.09 -19.53
CA GLU A 77 10.63 1.07 -20.22
C GLU A 77 11.73 2.06 -20.65
N ALA A 78 12.69 2.36 -19.78
CA ALA A 78 13.82 3.24 -20.09
C ALA A 78 14.71 2.70 -21.22
N ALA A 79 14.87 1.37 -21.32
CA ALA A 79 15.60 0.73 -22.40
C ALA A 79 14.86 0.84 -23.75
N SER A 80 13.52 0.78 -23.73
CA SER A 80 12.68 0.86 -24.93
C SER A 80 12.58 2.26 -25.56
N VAL A 81 12.90 3.33 -24.82
CA VAL A 81 12.85 4.72 -25.30
C VAL A 81 14.16 5.20 -25.95
N SER A 82 15.24 4.40 -25.88
CA SER A 82 16.57 4.75 -26.41
C SER A 82 16.87 4.22 -27.83
N THR A 83 15.86 3.75 -28.58
CA THR A 83 15.97 3.32 -29.99
C THR A 83 15.15 4.22 -30.90
#